data_AF-A0A9E4EIS5-F1
#
_entry.id   AF-A0A9E4EIS5-F1
#
_cell.length_a   1.000
_cell.length_b   1.000
_cell.length_c   1.000
_cell.angle_alpha   90.00
_cell.angle_beta   90.00
_cell.angle_gamma   90.00
#
_symmetry.space_group_name_H-M   'P 1'
#
loop_
_entity.id
_entity.type
_entity.pdbx_description
1 polymer ?
#
loop_
_entity_poly.entity_id
_entity_poly.type
_entity_poly.pdbx_seq_one_letter_code
_entity_poly.pdbx_strand_id
1 'polypeptide(L)'
;MTRAVVLFLVLVALAAGGLAIAVFLPPSTYSDEELAAFGYSAYPAPREVEAFQLVDAAGGSFGPERLRGRWSLMFFGFANCPDICPIAMSVLGDAAKMLTERGDTPFQGILVTVDPERDTPAAMASYVHAFSEEFVGVTGTVADIKAFAKSFHAGFSKAPVAD
;
A
#
# COMPACT_ATOMS: atom_id res chain seq x y z
N MET A 1 -48.43 31.98 -15.67
CA MET A 1 -47.46 31.43 -14.69
C MET A 1 -46.73 32.60 -14.07
N THR A 2 -46.81 32.79 -12.75
CA THR A 2 -46.20 33.94 -12.07
C THR A 2 -44.68 33.82 -12.05
N ARG A 3 -43.96 34.94 -12.17
CA ARG A 3 -42.48 35.01 -12.12
C ARG A 3 -41.90 34.21 -10.95
N ALA A 4 -42.60 34.18 -9.81
CA ALA A 4 -42.22 33.42 -8.62
C ALA A 4 -42.15 31.90 -8.84
N VAL A 5 -43.09 31.32 -9.60
CA VAL A 5 -43.10 29.87 -9.91
C VAL A 5 -41.93 29.50 -10.80
N VAL A 6 -41.61 30.34 -11.79
CA VAL A 6 -40.45 30.12 -12.66
C VAL A 6 -39.14 30.19 -11.88
N LEU A 7 -38.98 31.17 -10.99
CA LEU A 7 -37.79 31.30 -10.15
C LEU A 7 -37.62 30.11 -9.20
N PHE A 8 -38.72 29.63 -8.60
CA PHE A 8 -38.69 28.46 -7.72
C PHE A 8 -38.27 27.19 -8.46
N LEU A 9 -38.81 26.93 -9.65
CA LEU A 9 -38.43 25.76 -10.45
C LEU A 9 -36.97 25.80 -10.90
N VAL A 10 -36.44 26.98 -11.24
CA VAL A 10 -35.02 27.15 -11.57
C VAL A 10 -34.13 26.86 -10.37
N LEU A 11 -34.47 27.35 -9.18
CA LEU A 11 -33.70 27.08 -7.96
C LEU A 11 -33.70 25.58 -7.61
N VAL A 12 -34.85 24.92 -7.74
CA VAL A 12 -34.95 23.46 -7.51
C VAL A 12 -34.11 22.69 -8.53
N ALA A 13 -34.15 23.08 -9.81
CA ALA A 13 -33.35 22.44 -10.85
C ALA A 13 -31.84 22.64 -10.62
N LEU A 14 -31.40 23.82 -10.18
CA LEU A 14 -30.00 24.09 -9.84
C LEU A 14 -29.55 23.32 -8.59
N ALA A 15 -30.40 23.25 -7.56
CA ALA A 15 -30.09 22.49 -6.35
C ALA A 15 -30.01 20.98 -6.64
N ALA A 16 -30.96 20.45 -7.42
CA ALA A 16 -30.96 19.05 -7.84
C ALA A 16 -29.77 18.74 -8.75
N GLY A 17 -29.43 19.64 -9.68
CA GLY A 17 -28.25 19.52 -10.53
C GLY A 17 -26.95 19.56 -9.74
N GLY A 18 -26.82 20.48 -8.79
CA GLY A 18 -25.65 20.58 -7.90
C GLY A 18 -25.48 19.34 -7.02
N LEU A 19 -26.58 18.82 -6.46
CA LEU A 19 -26.56 17.58 -5.68
C LEU A 19 -26.20 16.37 -6.56
N ALA A 20 -26.75 16.29 -7.77
CA ALA A 20 -26.40 15.22 -8.71
C ALA A 20 -24.92 15.29 -9.10
N ILE A 21 -24.37 16.48 -9.35
CA ILE A 21 -22.94 16.65 -9.63
C ILE A 21 -22.11 16.19 -8.43
N ALA A 22 -22.46 16.60 -7.21
CA ALA A 22 -21.71 16.22 -6.01
C ALA A 22 -21.77 14.70 -5.70
N VAL A 23 -22.87 14.03 -6.03
CA VAL A 23 -23.08 12.61 -5.74
C VAL A 23 -22.58 11.70 -6.88
N PHE A 24 -22.68 12.14 -8.14
CA PHE A 24 -22.40 11.31 -9.31
C PHE A 24 -21.11 11.67 -10.06
N LEU A 25 -20.45 12.81 -9.79
CA LEU A 25 -19.07 12.96 -10.25
C LEU A 25 -18.15 12.12 -9.36
N PRO A 26 -17.23 11.34 -9.95
CA PRO A 26 -16.19 10.70 -9.18
C PRO A 26 -15.41 11.77 -8.41
N PRO A 27 -14.93 11.47 -7.18
CA PRO A 27 -14.05 12.37 -6.46
C PRO A 27 -12.91 12.79 -7.38
N SER A 28 -12.54 14.08 -7.34
CA SER A 28 -11.45 14.61 -8.16
C SER A 28 -10.24 13.67 -8.12
N THR A 29 -9.89 13.11 -9.27
CA THR A 29 -8.62 12.39 -9.41
C THR A 29 -7.52 13.42 -9.25
N TYR A 30 -6.59 13.20 -8.32
CA TYR A 30 -5.39 14.02 -8.20
C TYR A 30 -4.65 14.05 -9.55
N SER A 31 -4.23 15.23 -9.97
CA SER A 31 -3.34 15.38 -11.12
C SER A 31 -1.97 14.76 -10.83
N ASP A 32 -1.22 14.42 -11.88
CA ASP A 32 0.14 13.88 -11.73
C ASP A 32 1.06 14.84 -10.97
N GLU A 33 0.85 16.16 -11.12
CA GLU A 33 1.60 17.20 -10.41
C GLU A 33 1.29 17.20 -8.90
N GLU A 34 0.01 17.09 -8.53
CA GLU A 34 -0.40 16.98 -7.12
C GLU A 34 0.14 15.69 -6.49
N LEU A 35 0.05 14.56 -7.21
CA LEU A 35 0.61 13.29 -6.73
C LEU A 35 2.12 13.37 -6.53
N ALA A 36 2.84 13.97 -7.49
CA ALA A 36 4.28 14.19 -7.37
C ALA A 36 4.63 15.11 -6.18
N ALA A 37 3.80 16.11 -5.88
CA ALA A 37 3.97 16.96 -4.69
C ALA A 37 3.83 16.19 -3.38
N PHE A 38 3.05 15.10 -3.35
CA PHE A 38 2.97 14.17 -2.22
C PHE A 38 4.11 13.13 -2.21
N GLY A 39 5.05 13.18 -3.16
CA GLY A 39 6.15 12.23 -3.29
C GLY A 39 5.76 10.91 -3.96
N TYR A 40 4.57 10.81 -4.55
CA TYR A 40 4.20 9.67 -5.38
C TYR A 40 5.00 9.69 -6.68
N SER A 41 5.58 8.54 -7.03
CA SER A 41 6.28 8.34 -8.29
C SER A 41 5.80 7.05 -8.94
N ALA A 42 5.10 7.18 -10.06
CA ALA A 42 4.70 6.05 -10.87
C ALA A 42 5.89 5.57 -11.73
N TYR A 43 5.99 4.26 -11.93
CA TYR A 43 6.86 3.74 -12.97
C TYR A 43 6.29 4.14 -14.35
N PRO A 44 7.13 4.62 -15.30
CA PRO A 44 6.67 5.06 -16.61
C PRO A 44 6.12 3.93 -17.47
N ALA A 45 6.49 2.68 -17.15
CA ALA A 45 5.93 1.47 -17.75
C ALA A 45 5.82 0.38 -16.67
N PRO A 46 4.86 -0.56 -16.81
CA PRO A 46 4.81 -1.75 -15.97
C PRO A 46 6.14 -2.48 -16.02
N ARG A 47 6.60 -2.94 -14.86
CA ARG A 47 7.85 -3.71 -14.74
C ARG A 47 7.51 -5.12 -14.32
N GLU A 48 8.14 -6.07 -14.99
CA GLU A 48 8.01 -7.46 -14.58
C GLU A 48 8.77 -7.68 -13.27
N VAL A 49 8.10 -8.35 -12.33
CA VAL A 49 8.73 -8.89 -11.14
C VAL A 49 9.35 -10.22 -11.53
N GLU A 50 10.65 -10.35 -11.36
CA GLU A 50 11.36 -11.61 -11.65
C GLU A 50 10.74 -12.76 -10.86
N ALA A 51 10.78 -13.99 -11.40
CA ALA A 51 10.28 -15.15 -10.69
C ALA A 51 10.98 -15.28 -9.32
N PHE A 52 10.19 -15.41 -8.26
CA PHE A 52 10.69 -15.49 -6.89
C PHE A 52 9.94 -16.56 -6.12
N GLN A 53 10.61 -17.09 -5.11
CA GLN A 53 10.01 -18.00 -4.14
C GLN A 53 10.53 -17.62 -2.76
N LEU A 54 9.65 -17.05 -1.95
CA LEU A 54 9.91 -16.63 -0.59
C LEU A 54 9.00 -17.41 0.35
N VAL A 55 9.09 -17.10 1.63
CA VAL A 55 8.22 -17.64 2.68
C VAL A 55 7.52 -16.51 3.40
N ASP A 56 6.24 -16.68 3.69
CA ASP A 56 5.54 -15.77 4.58
C ASP A 56 5.82 -16.11 6.05
N ALA A 57 5.45 -15.18 6.92
CA ALA A 57 5.64 -15.27 8.36
C ALA A 57 4.84 -16.42 9.02
N ALA A 58 3.86 -16.99 8.33
CA ALA A 58 3.13 -18.19 8.75
C ALA A 58 3.78 -19.50 8.26
N GLY A 59 4.92 -19.42 7.57
CA GLY A 59 5.63 -20.57 6.99
C GLY A 59 5.06 -21.03 5.64
N GLY A 60 4.12 -20.27 5.07
CA GLY A 60 3.53 -20.52 3.76
C GLY A 60 4.43 -20.09 2.61
N SER A 61 4.20 -20.67 1.44
CA SER A 61 4.86 -20.26 0.19
C SER A 61 4.42 -18.85 -0.22
N PHE A 62 5.39 -17.98 -0.49
CA PHE A 62 5.16 -16.64 -1.01
C PHE A 62 5.79 -16.47 -2.40
N GLY A 63 4.96 -16.63 -3.44
CA GLY A 63 5.35 -16.50 -4.85
C GLY A 63 4.45 -15.53 -5.64
N PRO A 64 4.63 -15.39 -6.97
CA PRO A 64 3.93 -14.39 -7.79
C PRO A 64 2.41 -14.41 -7.70
N GLU A 65 1.80 -15.60 -7.53
CA GLU A 65 0.35 -15.73 -7.38
C GLU A 65 -0.20 -14.99 -6.15
N ARG A 66 0.62 -14.82 -5.10
CA ARG A 66 0.25 -14.08 -3.89
C ARG A 66 0.07 -12.59 -4.16
N LEU A 67 0.65 -12.06 -5.24
CA LEU A 67 0.53 -10.65 -5.63
C LEU A 67 -0.63 -10.39 -6.60
N ARG A 68 -1.33 -11.42 -7.09
CA ARG A 68 -2.40 -11.28 -8.09
C ARG A 68 -3.77 -11.05 -7.47
N GLY A 69 -4.61 -10.31 -8.20
CA GLY A 69 -6.01 -10.07 -7.88
C GLY A 69 -6.26 -9.11 -6.72
N ARG A 70 -5.23 -8.43 -6.22
CA ARG A 70 -5.30 -7.43 -5.15
C ARG A 70 -4.14 -6.44 -5.25
N TRP A 71 -4.28 -5.26 -4.65
CA TRP A 71 -3.17 -4.34 -4.50
C TRP A 71 -2.19 -4.82 -3.43
N SER A 72 -0.89 -4.68 -3.69
CA SER A 72 0.17 -5.04 -2.75
C SER A 72 0.91 -3.78 -2.32
N LEU A 73 0.67 -3.34 -1.09
CA LEU A 73 1.38 -2.22 -0.47
C LEU A 73 2.63 -2.75 0.20
N MET A 74 3.79 -2.60 -0.45
CA MET A 74 5.03 -3.25 -0.06
C MET A 74 6.02 -2.29 0.59
N PHE A 75 6.59 -2.69 1.71
CA PHE A 75 7.68 -2.01 2.39
C PHE A 75 8.86 -2.97 2.61
N PHE A 76 10.06 -2.50 2.29
CA PHE A 76 11.32 -3.21 2.52
C PHE A 76 11.95 -2.67 3.79
N GLY A 77 11.95 -3.46 4.86
CA GLY A 77 12.37 -3.04 6.19
C GLY A 77 12.81 -4.23 7.03
N PHE A 78 12.88 -4.11 8.35
CA PHE A 78 13.17 -5.24 9.24
C PHE A 78 12.51 -5.00 10.60
N ALA A 79 12.15 -6.06 11.31
CA ALA A 79 11.32 -5.97 12.52
C ALA A 79 12.05 -5.26 13.69
N ASN A 80 13.37 -5.38 13.75
CA ASN A 80 14.22 -4.79 14.80
C ASN A 80 14.67 -3.34 14.52
N CYS A 81 14.04 -2.67 13.57
CA CYS A 81 14.39 -1.32 13.14
C CYS A 81 13.85 -0.28 14.13
N PRO A 82 14.71 0.53 14.77
CA PRO A 82 14.31 1.32 15.94
C PRO A 82 13.55 2.62 15.62
N ASP A 83 13.46 3.04 14.35
CA ASP A 83 12.95 4.37 14.00
C ASP A 83 12.03 4.36 12.77
N ILE A 84 12.59 4.35 11.54
CA ILE A 84 11.79 4.60 10.34
C ILE A 84 10.78 3.51 10.01
N CYS A 85 11.06 2.25 10.38
CA CYS A 85 10.20 1.12 10.04
C CYS A 85 8.86 1.12 10.79
N PRO A 86 8.79 1.29 12.12
CA PRO A 86 7.50 1.42 12.80
C PRO A 86 6.71 2.65 12.32
N ILE A 87 7.37 3.74 11.95
CA ILE A 87 6.70 4.93 11.37
C ILE A 87 6.06 4.57 10.02
N ALA A 88 6.82 3.97 9.10
CA ALA A 88 6.31 3.58 7.79
C ALA A 88 5.17 2.56 7.89
N MET A 89 5.29 1.57 8.78
CA MET A 89 4.26 0.57 9.00
C MET A 89 2.99 1.14 9.64
N SER A 90 3.10 2.15 10.51
CA SER A 90 1.93 2.87 11.02
C SER A 90 1.20 3.62 9.90
N VAL A 91 1.95 4.32 9.03
CA VAL A 91 1.36 5.03 7.88
C VAL A 91 0.63 4.05 6.95
N LEU A 92 1.23 2.89 6.68
CA LEU A 92 0.55 1.82 5.92
C LEU A 92 -0.68 1.30 6.65
N GLY A 93 -0.63 1.14 7.98
CA GLY A 93 -1.77 0.70 8.79
C GLY A 93 -2.95 1.66 8.71
N ASP A 94 -2.71 2.97 8.73
CA ASP A 94 -3.76 3.97 8.57
C ASP A 94 -4.32 3.98 7.14
N ALA A 95 -3.46 3.84 6.12
CA ALA A 95 -3.91 3.67 4.74
C ALA A 95 -4.78 2.41 4.57
N ALA A 96 -4.40 1.30 5.22
CA ALA A 96 -5.17 0.06 5.21
C ALA A 96 -6.57 0.26 5.79
N LYS A 97 -6.70 0.95 6.94
CA LYS A 97 -8.02 1.27 7.52
C LYS A 97 -8.89 2.07 6.56
N MET A 98 -8.32 3.12 5.95
CA MET A 98 -9.04 3.95 4.97
C MET A 98 -9.49 3.17 3.74
N LEU A 99 -8.69 2.22 3.26
CA LEU A 99 -9.04 1.36 2.13
C LEU A 99 -10.15 0.35 2.51
N THR A 100 -10.07 -0.25 3.70
CA THR A 100 -11.10 -1.14 4.22
C THR A 100 -12.44 -0.41 4.37
N GLU A 101 -12.44 0.80 4.93
CA GLU A 101 -13.65 1.62 5.09
C GLU A 101 -14.30 2.00 3.75
N ARG A 102 -13.51 2.13 2.67
CA ARG A 102 -14.02 2.41 1.32
C ARG A 102 -14.60 1.18 0.62
N GLY A 103 -14.25 -0.04 1.03
CA GLY A 103 -14.94 -1.28 0.66
C GLY A 103 -14.76 -1.81 -0.77
N ASP A 104 -14.11 -1.09 -1.68
CA ASP A 104 -14.18 -1.38 -3.12
C ASP A 104 -12.93 -2.00 -3.76
N THR A 105 -11.85 -2.24 -2.99
CA THR A 105 -10.58 -2.69 -3.57
C THR A 105 -9.85 -3.67 -2.66
N PRO A 106 -9.70 -4.95 -3.06
CA PRO A 106 -8.87 -5.90 -2.34
C PRO A 106 -7.42 -5.42 -2.27
N PHE A 107 -6.83 -5.44 -1.08
CA PHE A 107 -5.43 -5.08 -0.86
C PHE A 107 -4.77 -6.03 0.14
N GLN A 108 -3.44 -5.92 0.26
CA GLN A 108 -2.63 -6.53 1.31
C GLN A 108 -1.47 -5.59 1.63
N GLY A 109 -1.05 -5.52 2.90
CA GLY A 109 0.22 -4.91 3.27
C GLY A 109 1.31 -5.97 3.36
N ILE A 110 2.51 -5.66 2.88
CA ILE A 110 3.62 -6.62 2.87
C ILE A 110 4.86 -5.95 3.45
N LEU A 111 5.39 -6.52 4.53
CA LEU A 111 6.73 -6.22 5.01
C LEU A 111 7.69 -7.29 4.50
N VAL A 112 8.58 -6.93 3.58
CA VAL A 112 9.68 -7.78 3.15
C VAL A 112 10.87 -7.48 4.05
N THR A 113 11.34 -8.47 4.82
CA THR A 113 12.53 -8.26 5.65
C THR A 113 13.78 -8.08 4.78
N VAL A 114 14.65 -7.14 5.13
CA VAL A 114 16.01 -6.99 4.58
C VAL A 114 17.08 -7.61 5.50
N ASP A 115 16.64 -8.26 6.59
CA ASP A 115 17.46 -8.80 7.66
C ASP A 115 17.00 -10.22 8.09
N PRO A 116 16.93 -11.17 7.14
CA PRO A 116 16.34 -12.49 7.38
C PRO A 116 17.09 -13.36 8.40
N GLU A 117 18.34 -13.00 8.73
CA GLU A 117 19.13 -13.70 9.75
C GLU A 117 18.61 -13.43 11.17
N ARG A 118 17.97 -12.28 11.40
CA ARG A 118 17.43 -11.86 12.71
C ARG A 118 15.91 -11.91 12.74
N ASP A 119 15.27 -11.65 11.60
CA ASP A 119 13.82 -11.60 11.48
C ASP A 119 13.22 -13.00 11.21
N THR A 120 12.95 -13.73 12.29
CA THR A 120 12.25 -15.02 12.19
C THR A 120 10.80 -14.86 11.70
N PRO A 121 10.21 -15.89 11.05
CA PRO A 121 8.79 -15.85 10.63
C PRO A 121 7.83 -15.46 11.77
N ALA A 122 8.00 -16.04 12.96
CA ALA A 122 7.15 -15.73 14.10
C ALA A 122 7.28 -14.27 14.58
N ALA A 123 8.51 -13.74 14.63
CA ALA A 123 8.74 -12.34 15.00
C ALA A 123 8.12 -11.38 13.96
N MET A 124 8.29 -11.70 12.67
CA MET A 124 7.69 -10.93 11.57
C MET A 124 6.17 -10.93 11.64
N ALA A 125 5.52 -12.08 11.88
CA ALA A 125 4.07 -12.18 12.03
C ALA A 125 3.58 -11.30 13.18
N SER A 126 4.22 -11.42 14.34
CA SER A 126 3.88 -10.60 15.51
C SER A 126 4.06 -9.11 15.24
N TYR A 127 5.11 -8.73 14.49
CA TYR A 127 5.39 -7.35 14.17
C TYR A 127 4.35 -6.76 13.23
N VAL A 128 4.05 -7.43 12.10
CA VAL A 128 3.12 -6.87 11.10
C VAL A 128 1.68 -6.79 11.60
N HIS A 129 1.23 -7.78 12.39
CA HIS A 129 -0.13 -7.80 12.94
C HIS A 129 -0.37 -6.74 14.01
N ALA A 130 0.69 -6.12 14.56
CA ALA A 130 0.54 -4.96 15.43
C ALA A 130 0.00 -3.71 14.67
N PHE A 131 0.11 -3.69 13.34
CA PHE A 131 -0.33 -2.58 12.49
C PHE A 131 -1.63 -2.86 11.74
N SER A 132 -1.82 -4.09 11.25
CA SER A 132 -3.06 -4.54 10.61
C SER A 132 -3.09 -6.07 10.48
N GLU A 133 -4.28 -6.68 10.57
CA GLU A 133 -4.48 -8.10 10.32
C GLU A 133 -4.32 -8.48 8.83
N GLU A 134 -4.46 -7.51 7.93
CA GLU A 134 -4.28 -7.70 6.47
C GLU A 134 -2.80 -7.68 6.04
N PHE A 135 -1.87 -7.59 7.00
CA PHE A 135 -0.44 -7.47 6.72
C PHE A 135 0.27 -8.80 6.81
N VAL A 136 1.19 -9.02 5.87
CA VAL A 136 1.99 -10.25 5.75
C VAL A 136 3.47 -9.90 5.88
N GLY A 137 4.14 -10.56 6.81
CA GLY A 137 5.61 -10.56 6.84
C GLY A 137 6.16 -11.56 5.84
N VAL A 138 7.18 -11.19 5.08
CA VAL A 138 7.83 -12.04 4.07
C VAL A 138 9.33 -12.10 4.37
N THR A 139 9.87 -13.32 4.35
CA THR A 139 11.29 -13.61 4.57
C THR A 139 11.77 -14.71 3.60
N GLY A 140 13.04 -15.09 3.68
CA GLY A 140 13.69 -16.02 2.76
C GLY A 140 15.20 -15.99 2.93
N THR A 141 15.95 -16.55 1.97
CA THR A 141 17.40 -16.41 1.98
C THR A 141 17.81 -14.98 1.61
N VAL A 142 18.98 -14.53 2.07
CA VAL A 142 19.52 -13.21 1.70
C VAL A 142 19.62 -13.05 0.17
N ALA A 143 19.95 -14.13 -0.55
CA ALA A 143 20.03 -14.12 -2.00
C ALA A 143 18.65 -13.91 -2.66
N ASP A 144 17.63 -14.64 -2.20
CA ASP A 144 16.28 -14.55 -2.75
C ASP A 144 15.66 -13.17 -2.48
N ILE A 145 15.83 -12.65 -1.27
CA ILE A 145 15.35 -11.31 -0.90
C ILE A 145 16.04 -10.24 -1.75
N LYS A 146 17.36 -10.36 -1.98
CA LYS A 146 18.10 -9.42 -2.82
C LYS A 146 17.64 -9.44 -4.28
N ALA A 147 17.40 -10.63 -4.83
CA ALA A 147 16.84 -10.79 -6.17
C ALA A 147 15.44 -10.18 -6.28
N PHE A 148 14.59 -10.46 -5.28
CA PHE A 148 13.24 -9.91 -5.22
C PHE A 148 13.24 -8.38 -5.10
N ALA A 149 13.98 -7.82 -4.15
CA ALA A 149 14.08 -6.38 -3.91
C ALA A 149 14.58 -5.60 -5.15
N LYS A 150 15.47 -6.21 -5.94
CA LYS A 150 15.97 -5.64 -7.19
C LYS A 150 14.84 -5.38 -8.20
N SER A 151 13.82 -6.25 -8.27
CA SER A 151 12.64 -6.04 -9.13
C SER A 151 11.89 -4.74 -8.79
N PHE A 152 12.00 -4.28 -7.54
CA PHE A 152 11.37 -3.07 -7.03
C PHE A 152 12.34 -1.89 -6.85
N HIS A 153 13.58 -2.01 -7.33
CA HIS A 153 14.66 -1.04 -7.08
C HIS A 153 14.92 -0.72 -5.59
N ALA A 154 14.56 -1.65 -4.69
CA ALA A 154 14.91 -1.57 -3.29
C ALA A 154 16.34 -2.08 -3.09
N GLY A 155 17.25 -1.16 -2.80
CA GLY A 155 18.64 -1.48 -2.44
C GLY A 155 18.79 -1.60 -0.93
N PHE A 156 19.47 -2.65 -0.47
CA PHE A 156 19.85 -2.80 0.93
C PHE A 156 21.24 -3.40 1.06
N SER A 157 21.90 -3.07 2.17
CA SER A 157 23.20 -3.61 2.55
C SER A 157 23.24 -3.82 4.05
N LYS A 158 23.90 -4.87 4.49
CA LYS A 158 24.17 -5.08 5.92
C LYS A 158 25.14 -4.00 6.40
N ALA A 159 24.75 -3.26 7.42
CA ALA A 159 25.67 -2.31 8.07
C ALA A 159 26.82 -3.09 8.73
N PRO A 160 28.06 -2.55 8.72
CA PRO A 160 29.15 -3.11 9.52
C PRO A 160 28.73 -3.13 10.99
N VAL A 161 28.96 -4.25 11.67
CA VAL A 161 28.87 -4.28 13.14
C VAL A 161 30.08 -3.46 13.62
N ALA A 162 29.82 -2.35 14.31
CA ALA A 162 30.89 -1.63 14.99
C ALA A 162 31.32 -2.49 16.20
N ASP A 163 32.59 -2.88 16.22
CA ASP A 163 33.22 -3.51 17.38
C ASP A 163 33.32 -2.54 18.57
#